data_AF-A0A6J7IV63-F1
#
_entry.id   AF-A0A6J7IV63-F1
#
_cell.length_a   1.000
_cell.length_b   1.000
_cell.length_c   1.000
_cell.angle_alpha   90.00
_cell.angle_beta   90.00
_cell.angle_gamma   90.00
#
_symmetry.space_group_name_H-M   'P 1'
#
loop_
_entity.id
_entity.type
_entity.pdbx_description
1 polymer ?
#
loop_
_entity_poly.entity_id
_entity_poly.type
_entity_poly.pdbx_seq_one_letter_code
_entity_poly.pdbx_strand_id
1 'polypeptide(L)'
;MAYVEANADAYITSGTSDEAGHLSWLVFLAVFTERDPRAFGESSLDLISRLESRFEVAESGLFGTVDDYTPVTNQSLAIIALNAAGADVPVGALAWLQAQQCETPAEQAGGWQGYRAEVTSGVLAACLPATSAEFNRADAASTSFALQALAAVGRVDDPAILAGLGWFHRLQSAAAPAPGGFGQYIGDPSDPNSTALVIQAIRATDDFNLDGWEFGAGDPEASMNAWVITSGPDAGALTSPYSAGAADLYATYQGLWGLTQRPLPTVLVGPVPEPIDGDSPQVGDPSTPVAPSFTG
;
A
#
# COMPACT_ATOMS: atom_id res chain seq x y z
N MET A 1 10.14 -18.18 2.26
CA MET A 1 10.42 -18.29 0.81
C MET A 1 9.87 -19.58 0.21
N ALA A 2 10.36 -20.78 0.58
CA ALA A 2 9.93 -22.04 -0.04
C ALA A 2 8.40 -22.24 -0.14
N TYR A 3 7.63 -21.89 0.90
CA TYR A 3 6.16 -21.97 0.86
C TYR A 3 5.56 -21.03 -0.21
N VAL A 4 6.02 -19.78 -0.29
CA VAL A 4 5.50 -18.80 -1.26
C VAL A 4 5.87 -19.22 -2.68
N GLU A 5 7.11 -19.67 -2.88
CA GLU A 5 7.59 -20.18 -4.17
C GLU A 5 6.77 -21.38 -4.66
N ALA A 6 6.44 -22.33 -3.78
CA ALA A 6 5.63 -23.51 -4.11
C ALA A 6 4.14 -23.19 -4.36
N ASN A 7 3.65 -22.04 -3.90
CA ASN A 7 2.24 -21.66 -3.97
C ASN A 7 2.01 -20.36 -4.77
N ALA A 8 2.99 -19.93 -5.57
CA ALA A 8 2.95 -18.66 -6.28
C ALA A 8 1.72 -18.53 -7.19
N ASP A 9 1.37 -19.59 -7.93
CA ASP A 9 0.20 -19.60 -8.80
C ASP A 9 -1.11 -19.33 -8.05
N ALA A 10 -1.30 -19.98 -6.89
CA ALA A 10 -2.50 -19.81 -6.08
C ALA A 10 -2.64 -18.38 -5.51
N TYR A 11 -1.52 -17.66 -5.37
CA TYR A 11 -1.52 -16.26 -4.97
C TYR A 11 -1.80 -15.31 -6.15
N ILE A 12 -1.30 -15.63 -7.34
CA ILE A 12 -1.44 -14.79 -8.53
C ILE A 12 -2.85 -14.87 -9.14
N THR A 13 -3.43 -16.08 -9.22
CA THR A 13 -4.64 -16.31 -10.01
C THR A 13 -5.91 -15.93 -9.24
N SER A 14 -6.68 -15.01 -9.79
CA SER A 14 -8.05 -14.69 -9.37
C SER A 14 -9.03 -15.16 -10.44
N GLY A 15 -9.61 -16.35 -10.25
CA GLY A 15 -10.42 -17.00 -11.29
C GLY A 15 -9.58 -17.33 -12.53
N THR A 16 -9.85 -16.67 -13.66
CA THR A 16 -9.10 -16.86 -14.93
C THR A 16 -8.17 -15.70 -15.28
N SER A 17 -8.05 -14.69 -14.41
CA SER A 17 -7.18 -13.53 -14.62
C SER A 17 -6.12 -13.43 -13.53
N ASP A 18 -4.90 -13.05 -13.93
CA ASP A 18 -3.84 -12.72 -12.98
C ASP A 18 -4.02 -11.29 -12.50
N GLU A 19 -3.99 -11.07 -11.18
CA GLU A 19 -4.02 -9.74 -10.60
C GLU A 19 -2.60 -9.13 -10.62
N ALA A 20 -2.45 -8.00 -11.32
CA ALA A 20 -1.16 -7.33 -11.49
C ALA A 20 -0.53 -6.94 -10.14
N GLY A 21 -1.35 -6.57 -9.15
CA GLY A 21 -0.89 -6.29 -7.79
C GLY A 21 -0.23 -7.50 -7.12
N HIS A 22 -0.83 -8.68 -7.21
CA HIS A 22 -0.26 -9.92 -6.64
C HIS A 22 1.06 -10.32 -7.31
N LEU A 23 1.14 -10.23 -8.64
CA LEU A 23 2.40 -10.42 -9.36
C LEU A 23 3.48 -9.46 -8.86
N SER A 24 3.13 -8.19 -8.69
CA SER A 24 4.04 -7.15 -8.24
C SER A 24 4.58 -7.42 -6.82
N TRP A 25 3.73 -7.89 -5.90
CA TRP A 25 4.17 -8.29 -4.56
C TRP A 25 5.18 -9.45 -4.59
N LEU A 26 5.00 -10.42 -5.48
CA LEU A 26 5.97 -11.50 -5.65
C LEU A 26 7.28 -11.02 -6.29
N VAL A 27 7.21 -10.08 -7.23
CA VAL A 27 8.41 -9.44 -7.81
C VAL A 27 9.17 -8.69 -6.73
N PHE A 28 8.49 -7.90 -5.88
CA PHE A 28 9.12 -7.25 -4.73
C PHE A 28 9.79 -8.27 -3.82
N LEU A 29 9.08 -9.33 -3.44
CA LEU A 29 9.62 -10.38 -2.60
C LEU A 29 10.88 -11.01 -3.21
N ALA A 30 10.87 -11.29 -4.51
CA ALA A 30 12.03 -11.84 -5.21
C ALA A 30 13.23 -10.86 -5.17
N VAL A 31 13.01 -9.61 -5.62
CA VAL A 31 14.04 -8.56 -5.63
C VAL A 31 14.63 -8.33 -4.24
N PHE A 32 13.78 -8.27 -3.20
CA PHE A 32 14.23 -8.06 -1.83
C PHE A 32 15.01 -9.21 -1.24
N THR A 33 14.68 -10.44 -1.62
CA THR A 33 15.37 -11.64 -1.12
C THR A 33 16.53 -12.05 -2.01
N GLU A 34 16.98 -11.14 -2.88
CA GLU A 34 18.06 -11.34 -3.85
C GLU A 34 17.85 -12.57 -4.73
N ARG A 35 16.58 -12.88 -5.02
CA ARG A 35 16.16 -13.92 -5.95
C ARG A 35 15.89 -13.31 -7.32
N ASP A 36 16.08 -14.11 -8.36
CA ASP A 36 15.77 -13.71 -9.73
C ASP A 36 14.24 -13.74 -9.95
N PRO A 37 13.57 -12.60 -10.18
CA PRO A 37 12.13 -12.58 -10.47
C PRO A 37 11.77 -13.25 -11.80
N ARG A 38 12.77 -13.52 -12.67
CA ARG A 38 12.59 -14.26 -13.94
C ARG A 38 12.73 -15.78 -13.78
N ALA A 39 13.12 -16.25 -12.59
CA ALA A 39 13.26 -17.66 -12.26
C ALA A 39 12.78 -17.94 -10.83
N PHE A 40 11.55 -17.51 -10.53
CA PHE A 40 10.97 -17.59 -9.19
C PHE A 40 10.52 -19.02 -8.84
N GLY A 41 11.00 -19.52 -7.70
CA GLY A 41 10.65 -20.84 -7.18
C GLY A 41 11.16 -22.03 -8.00
N GLU A 42 10.80 -23.24 -7.57
CA GLU A 42 11.31 -24.49 -8.18
C GLU A 42 10.83 -24.71 -9.62
N SER A 43 9.68 -24.13 -9.99
CA SER A 43 9.15 -24.15 -11.35
C SER A 43 9.84 -23.15 -12.29
N SER A 44 10.75 -22.31 -11.79
CA SER A 44 11.40 -21.22 -12.54
C SER A 44 10.38 -20.30 -13.21
N LEU A 45 9.38 -19.86 -12.45
CA LEU A 45 8.32 -18.98 -12.93
C LEU A 45 8.91 -17.59 -13.25
N ASP A 46 8.73 -17.13 -14.49
CA ASP A 46 9.09 -15.77 -14.88
C ASP A 46 7.95 -14.80 -14.52
N LEU A 47 8.06 -14.17 -13.35
CA LEU A 47 7.06 -13.21 -12.85
C LEU A 47 7.01 -11.95 -13.71
N ILE A 48 8.14 -11.54 -14.29
CA ILE A 48 8.23 -10.33 -15.11
C ILE A 48 7.51 -10.55 -16.44
N SER A 49 7.84 -11.64 -17.15
CA SER A 49 7.14 -11.98 -18.39
C SER A 49 5.64 -12.20 -18.17
N ARG A 50 5.26 -12.76 -17.01
CA ARG A 50 3.84 -12.94 -16.66
C ARG A 50 3.15 -11.60 -16.42
N LEU A 51 3.76 -10.67 -15.69
CA LEU A 51 3.23 -9.30 -15.49
C LEU A 51 3.13 -8.54 -16.82
N GLU A 52 4.18 -8.55 -17.63
CA GLU A 52 4.21 -7.94 -18.97
C GLU A 52 3.10 -8.48 -19.86
N SER A 53 2.80 -9.79 -19.78
CA SER A 53 1.70 -10.39 -20.54
C SER A 53 0.33 -9.82 -20.18
N ARG A 54 0.17 -9.14 -19.03
CA ARG A 54 -1.08 -8.53 -18.57
C ARG A 54 -1.22 -7.06 -18.97
N PHE A 55 -0.20 -6.48 -19.59
CA PHE A 55 -0.28 -5.13 -20.12
C PHE A 55 -1.28 -5.04 -21.27
N GLU A 56 -2.17 -4.06 -21.21
CA GLU A 56 -3.20 -3.75 -22.20
C GLU A 56 -4.24 -4.84 -22.46
N VAL A 57 -4.35 -5.83 -21.56
CA VAL A 57 -5.31 -6.93 -21.72
C VAL A 57 -6.75 -6.47 -21.48
N ALA A 58 -6.99 -5.67 -20.44
CA ALA A 58 -8.31 -5.14 -20.11
C ALA A 58 -8.59 -3.79 -20.77
N GLU A 59 -7.61 -2.88 -20.71
CA GLU A 59 -7.71 -1.51 -21.24
C GLU A 59 -6.31 -1.04 -21.68
N SER A 60 -6.22 -0.19 -22.71
CA SER A 60 -4.93 0.34 -23.18
C SER A 60 -4.17 1.04 -22.05
N GLY A 61 -2.87 0.75 -21.93
CA GLY A 61 -2.04 1.28 -20.86
C GLY A 61 -2.24 0.67 -19.46
N LEU A 62 -3.22 -0.21 -19.23
CA LEU A 62 -3.46 -0.82 -17.91
C LEU A 62 -2.84 -2.22 -17.81
N PHE A 63 -2.23 -2.54 -16.66
CA PHE A 63 -1.89 -3.90 -16.27
C PHE A 63 -3.05 -4.59 -15.56
N GLY A 64 -3.39 -5.80 -16.00
CA GLY A 64 -4.33 -6.67 -15.28
C GLY A 64 -5.79 -6.38 -15.63
N THR A 65 -6.63 -6.29 -14.59
CA THR A 65 -8.10 -6.21 -14.71
C THR A 65 -8.63 -4.85 -14.28
N VAL A 66 -9.85 -4.54 -14.74
CA VAL A 66 -10.61 -3.37 -14.31
C VAL A 66 -11.63 -3.78 -13.25
N ASP A 67 -11.63 -3.06 -12.14
CA ASP A 67 -12.70 -2.99 -11.15
C ASP A 67 -12.78 -1.56 -10.60
N ASP A 68 -13.74 -1.28 -9.73
CA ASP A 68 -13.97 0.09 -9.24
C ASP A 68 -12.94 0.58 -8.22
N TYR A 69 -12.11 -0.31 -7.63
CA TYR A 69 -11.37 -0.04 -6.39
C TYR A 69 -9.86 -0.12 -6.56
N THR A 70 -9.36 -1.14 -7.26
CA THR A 70 -7.95 -1.52 -7.24
C THR A 70 -7.08 -1.06 -8.42
N PRO A 71 -7.59 -0.68 -9.61
CA PRO A 71 -6.74 -0.45 -10.78
C PRO A 71 -5.58 0.52 -10.58
N VAL A 72 -5.78 1.69 -9.97
CA VAL A 72 -4.66 2.63 -9.71
C VAL A 72 -3.59 2.03 -8.80
N THR A 73 -4.00 1.32 -7.75
CA THR A 73 -3.06 0.67 -6.84
C THR A 73 -2.30 -0.44 -7.56
N ASN A 74 -3.00 -1.33 -8.27
CA ASN A 74 -2.39 -2.45 -8.99
C ASN A 74 -1.46 -1.98 -10.12
N GLN A 75 -1.85 -0.94 -10.85
CA GLN A 75 -1.02 -0.30 -11.88
C GLN A 75 0.26 0.26 -11.28
N SER A 76 0.14 0.99 -10.16
CA SER A 76 1.27 1.60 -9.48
C SER A 76 2.25 0.54 -8.97
N LEU A 77 1.74 -0.54 -8.37
CA LEU A 77 2.54 -1.68 -7.95
C LEU A 77 3.29 -2.32 -9.13
N ALA A 78 2.63 -2.49 -10.29
CA ALA A 78 3.26 -3.03 -11.49
C ALA A 78 4.41 -2.16 -12.00
N ILE A 79 4.22 -0.84 -12.03
CA ILE A 79 5.26 0.13 -12.42
C ILE A 79 6.46 0.05 -11.47
N ILE A 80 6.23 0.07 -10.16
CA ILE A 80 7.29 -0.01 -9.16
C ILE A 80 8.02 -1.36 -9.27
N ALA A 81 7.29 -2.46 -9.50
CA ALA A 81 7.85 -3.81 -9.62
C ALA A 81 8.76 -3.96 -10.83
N LEU A 82 8.33 -3.49 -12.01
CA LEU A 82 9.15 -3.51 -13.22
C LEU A 82 10.43 -2.68 -13.01
N ASN A 83 10.30 -1.47 -12.46
CA ASN A 83 11.45 -0.61 -12.16
C ASN A 83 12.42 -1.27 -11.17
N ALA A 84 11.91 -1.86 -10.09
CA ALA A 84 12.72 -2.54 -9.07
C ALA A 84 13.44 -3.78 -9.62
N ALA A 85 12.84 -4.48 -10.58
CA ALA A 85 13.45 -5.62 -11.27
C ALA A 85 14.40 -5.22 -12.39
N GLY A 86 14.58 -3.92 -12.66
CA GLY A 86 15.38 -3.42 -13.78
C GLY A 86 14.79 -3.73 -15.16
N ALA A 87 13.47 -3.97 -15.22
CA ALA A 87 12.74 -4.16 -16.46
C ALA A 87 12.23 -2.80 -17.01
N ASP A 88 11.90 -2.77 -18.31
CA ASP A 88 11.38 -1.57 -18.95
C ASP A 88 9.96 -1.28 -18.46
N VAL A 89 9.72 -0.06 -17.98
CA VAL A 89 8.37 0.42 -17.65
C VAL A 89 7.71 0.97 -18.92
N PRO A 90 6.57 0.42 -19.38
CA PRO A 90 5.90 0.92 -20.57
C PRO A 90 5.45 2.37 -20.41
N VAL A 91 5.70 3.21 -21.43
CA VAL A 91 5.26 4.62 -21.41
C VAL A 91 3.73 4.75 -21.31
N GLY A 92 2.99 3.82 -21.90
CA GLY A 92 1.53 3.75 -21.81
C GLY A 92 1.05 3.48 -20.39
N ALA A 93 1.84 2.76 -19.58
CA ALA A 93 1.49 2.49 -18.19
C ALA A 93 1.50 3.76 -17.33
N LEU A 94 2.52 4.60 -17.52
CA LEU A 94 2.62 5.90 -16.86
C LEU A 94 1.53 6.85 -17.36
N ALA A 95 1.27 6.89 -18.67
CA ALA A 95 0.24 7.74 -19.24
C ALA A 95 -1.15 7.38 -18.70
N TRP A 96 -1.47 6.09 -18.59
CA TRP A 96 -2.71 5.62 -17.98
C TRP A 96 -2.81 6.05 -16.51
N LEU A 97 -1.74 5.84 -15.72
CA LEU A 97 -1.72 6.21 -14.31
C LEU A 97 -1.94 7.73 -14.11
N GLN A 98 -1.28 8.57 -14.91
CA GLN A 98 -1.44 10.02 -14.84
C GLN A 98 -2.86 10.45 -15.25
N ALA A 99 -3.45 9.81 -16.26
CA ALA A 99 -4.82 10.10 -16.67
C ALA A 99 -5.85 9.83 -15.56
N GLN A 100 -5.58 8.86 -14.68
CA GLN A 100 -6.45 8.54 -13.54
C GLN A 100 -6.45 9.60 -12.43
N GLN A 101 -5.51 10.56 -12.44
CA GLN A 101 -5.50 11.64 -11.44
C GLN A 101 -6.76 12.50 -11.55
N CYS A 102 -7.34 12.86 -10.41
CA CYS A 102 -8.53 13.68 -10.36
C CYS A 102 -8.22 15.13 -10.74
N GLU A 103 -8.95 15.65 -11.72
CA GLU A 103 -8.98 17.09 -12.05
C GLU A 103 -10.24 17.76 -11.51
N THR A 104 -11.36 17.03 -11.54
CA THR A 104 -12.67 17.49 -11.07
C THR A 104 -13.39 16.38 -10.32
N PRO A 105 -14.20 16.72 -9.30
CA PRO A 105 -14.46 18.08 -8.80
C PRO A 105 -13.27 18.66 -8.02
N ALA A 106 -13.27 19.98 -7.79
CA ALA A 106 -12.11 20.73 -7.31
C ALA A 106 -11.58 20.25 -5.95
N GLU A 107 -12.47 19.78 -5.08
CA GLU A 107 -12.10 19.21 -3.79
C GLU A 107 -11.20 17.97 -3.94
N GLN A 108 -11.39 17.18 -5.00
CA GLN A 108 -10.59 16.00 -5.31
C GLN A 108 -9.36 16.27 -6.17
N ALA A 109 -9.21 17.49 -6.69
CA ALA A 109 -8.14 17.80 -7.63
C ALA A 109 -6.75 17.43 -7.08
N GLY A 110 -5.99 16.63 -7.83
CA GLY A 110 -4.66 16.14 -7.44
C GLY A 110 -4.65 14.77 -6.76
N GLY A 111 -5.74 14.31 -6.16
CA GLY A 111 -5.83 12.95 -5.62
C GLY A 111 -6.03 11.91 -6.72
N TRP A 112 -5.84 10.64 -6.42
CA TRP A 112 -6.23 9.53 -7.29
C TRP A 112 -7.41 8.77 -6.70
N GLN A 113 -8.40 8.51 -7.55
CA GLN A 113 -9.51 7.59 -7.29
C GLN A 113 -9.14 6.20 -7.81
N GLY A 114 -9.63 5.14 -7.17
CA GLY A 114 -9.28 3.74 -7.50
C GLY A 114 -9.39 3.40 -8.98
N TYR A 115 -10.43 3.91 -9.64
CA TYR A 115 -10.60 3.85 -11.10
C TYR A 115 -11.59 4.92 -11.61
N ARG A 116 -11.25 5.54 -12.73
CA ARG A 116 -12.09 6.44 -13.52
C ARG A 116 -12.33 5.77 -14.88
N ALA A 117 -13.55 5.33 -15.11
CA ALA A 117 -13.95 4.72 -16.37
C ALA A 117 -13.96 5.72 -17.52
N GLU A 118 -13.60 5.26 -18.71
CA GLU A 118 -13.80 6.03 -19.94
C GLU A 118 -15.28 6.16 -20.28
N VAL A 119 -15.77 7.39 -20.46
CA VAL A 119 -17.17 7.69 -20.78
C VAL A 119 -17.40 7.94 -22.28
N THR A 120 -16.37 8.33 -23.01
CA THR A 120 -16.33 8.52 -24.47
C THR A 120 -14.88 8.47 -24.91
N SER A 121 -14.60 8.09 -26.16
CA SER A 121 -13.24 7.94 -26.72
C SER A 121 -12.21 8.94 -26.16
N GLY A 122 -11.32 8.48 -25.28
CA GLY A 122 -10.24 9.25 -24.65
C GLY A 122 -10.66 10.22 -23.53
N VAL A 123 -11.90 10.14 -23.05
CA VAL A 123 -12.47 11.00 -22.01
C VAL A 123 -12.88 10.16 -20.81
N LEU A 124 -12.21 10.38 -19.68
CA LEU A 124 -12.51 9.71 -18.41
C LEU A 124 -13.65 10.42 -17.67
N ALA A 125 -14.43 9.65 -16.92
CA ALA A 125 -15.41 10.18 -15.98
C ALA A 125 -14.77 11.18 -15.02
N ALA A 126 -15.54 12.18 -14.56
CA ALA A 126 -15.12 12.99 -13.43
C ALA A 126 -14.93 12.10 -12.19
N CYS A 127 -14.04 12.51 -11.27
CA CYS A 127 -13.94 11.82 -9.99
C CYS A 127 -15.20 12.01 -9.17
N LEU A 128 -15.42 11.09 -8.24
CA LEU A 128 -16.53 11.18 -7.31
C LEU A 128 -16.30 12.32 -6.30
N PRO A 129 -17.36 13.07 -5.94
CA PRO A 129 -17.24 14.13 -4.94
C PRO A 129 -16.74 13.59 -3.60
N ALA A 130 -16.10 14.43 -2.80
CA ALA A 130 -15.59 14.03 -1.48
C ALA A 130 -16.68 13.50 -0.53
N THR A 131 -17.92 13.94 -0.74
CA THR A 131 -19.12 13.51 0.00
C THR A 131 -19.75 12.23 -0.51
N SER A 132 -19.21 11.62 -1.57
CA SER A 132 -19.73 10.35 -2.09
C SER A 132 -19.65 9.27 -1.02
N ALA A 133 -20.73 8.50 -0.89
CA ALA A 133 -20.77 7.32 -0.03
C ALA A 133 -20.04 6.11 -0.66
N GLU A 134 -19.64 6.22 -1.93
CA GLU A 134 -18.89 5.18 -2.62
C GLU A 134 -17.42 5.16 -2.14
N PHE A 135 -16.89 3.96 -1.96
CA PHE A 135 -15.56 3.72 -1.40
C PHE A 135 -14.43 3.72 -2.45
N ASN A 136 -14.69 4.29 -3.63
CA ASN A 136 -13.75 4.41 -4.74
C ASN A 136 -13.50 5.87 -5.16
N ARG A 137 -13.89 6.86 -4.35
CA ARG A 137 -13.49 8.26 -4.55
C ARG A 137 -11.99 8.44 -4.32
N ALA A 138 -11.45 9.64 -4.59
CA ALA A 138 -10.02 9.88 -4.39
C ALA A 138 -9.61 9.60 -2.94
N ASP A 139 -8.54 8.82 -2.78
CA ASP A 139 -8.22 8.19 -1.51
C ASP A 139 -6.71 8.13 -1.21
N ALA A 140 -6.38 7.95 0.07
CA ALA A 140 -5.01 7.95 0.55
C ALA A 140 -4.17 6.82 -0.06
N ALA A 141 -4.74 5.61 -0.23
CA ALA A 141 -4.02 4.47 -0.75
C ALA A 141 -3.68 4.65 -2.23
N SER A 142 -4.69 4.88 -3.08
CA SER A 142 -4.51 5.07 -4.52
C SER A 142 -3.54 6.22 -4.81
N THR A 143 -3.68 7.34 -4.10
CA THR A 143 -2.78 8.50 -4.24
C THR A 143 -1.35 8.15 -3.81
N SER A 144 -1.18 7.47 -2.67
CA SER A 144 0.15 7.11 -2.17
C SER A 144 0.90 6.18 -3.10
N PHE A 145 0.22 5.17 -3.66
CA PHE A 145 0.84 4.26 -4.62
C PHE A 145 1.17 4.97 -5.93
N ALA A 146 0.29 5.82 -6.44
CA ALA A 146 0.54 6.57 -7.67
C ALA A 146 1.76 7.49 -7.55
N LEU A 147 1.89 8.21 -6.43
CA LEU A 147 3.04 9.06 -6.17
C LEU A 147 4.35 8.26 -6.06
N GLN A 148 4.33 7.13 -5.36
CA GLN A 148 5.49 6.24 -5.26
C GLN A 148 5.89 5.68 -6.62
N ALA A 149 4.92 5.32 -7.48
CA ALA A 149 5.20 4.83 -8.82
C ALA A 149 5.85 5.88 -9.71
N LEU A 150 5.35 7.13 -9.70
CA LEU A 150 5.96 8.23 -10.44
C LEU A 150 7.38 8.54 -9.91
N ALA A 151 7.56 8.59 -8.59
CA ALA A 151 8.87 8.82 -7.98
C ALA A 151 9.87 7.71 -8.33
N ALA A 152 9.45 6.44 -8.28
CA ALA A 152 10.32 5.29 -8.55
C ALA A 152 10.95 5.31 -9.95
N VAL A 153 10.24 5.87 -10.94
CA VAL A 153 10.73 6.03 -12.32
C VAL A 153 11.40 7.39 -12.57
N GLY A 154 11.78 8.10 -11.51
CA GLY A 154 12.53 9.36 -11.58
C GLY A 154 11.71 10.58 -11.99
N ARG A 155 10.38 10.58 -11.78
CA ARG A 155 9.48 11.68 -12.16
C ARG A 155 9.16 12.62 -11.00
N VAL A 156 10.08 12.81 -10.05
CA VAL A 156 9.88 13.62 -8.84
C VAL A 156 9.42 15.06 -9.11
N ASP A 157 9.83 15.66 -10.23
CA ASP A 157 9.43 17.01 -10.66
C ASP A 157 8.10 17.06 -11.45
N ASP A 158 7.38 15.94 -11.56
CA ASP A 158 6.13 15.89 -12.33
C ASP A 158 5.03 16.74 -11.66
N PRO A 159 4.31 17.59 -12.40
CA PRO A 159 3.19 18.37 -11.86
C PRO A 159 2.13 17.51 -11.17
N ALA A 160 1.94 16.26 -11.60
CA ALA A 160 1.04 15.31 -10.96
C ALA A 160 1.45 15.00 -9.52
N ILE A 161 2.77 14.93 -9.24
CA ILE A 161 3.28 14.73 -7.88
C ILE A 161 2.96 15.93 -7.00
N LEU A 162 3.24 17.14 -7.47
CA LEU A 162 2.95 18.37 -6.72
C LEU A 162 1.44 18.50 -6.43
N ALA A 163 0.59 18.15 -7.39
CA ALA A 163 -0.86 18.14 -7.19
C ALA A 163 -1.30 17.09 -6.16
N GLY A 164 -0.70 15.90 -6.17
CA GLY A 164 -0.95 14.86 -5.17
C GLY A 164 -0.52 15.24 -3.76
N LEU A 165 0.66 15.83 -3.60
CA LEU A 165 1.12 16.38 -2.31
C LEU A 165 0.18 17.50 -1.81
N GLY A 166 -0.26 18.38 -2.71
CA GLY A 166 -1.26 19.40 -2.40
C GLY A 166 -2.62 18.81 -2.00
N TRP A 167 -3.00 17.64 -2.52
CA TRP A 167 -4.18 16.90 -2.08
C TRP A 167 -3.96 16.28 -0.69
N PHE A 168 -2.79 15.71 -0.38
CA PHE A 168 -2.47 15.22 0.97
C PHE A 168 -2.55 16.31 2.04
N HIS A 169 -2.11 17.54 1.78
CA HIS A 169 -2.32 18.63 2.73
C HIS A 169 -3.80 18.87 3.07
N ARG A 170 -4.72 18.60 2.14
CA ARG A 170 -6.18 18.69 2.40
C ARG A 170 -6.73 17.43 3.07
N LEU A 171 -6.09 16.29 2.86
CA LEU A 171 -6.41 15.04 3.52
C LEU A 171 -6.00 15.05 5.01
N GLN A 172 -4.92 15.74 5.33
CA GLN A 172 -4.33 15.75 6.68
C GLN A 172 -5.34 16.20 7.74
N SER A 173 -5.42 15.43 8.83
CA SER A 173 -6.43 15.60 9.85
C SER A 173 -5.84 16.19 11.13
N ALA A 174 -6.53 17.17 11.71
CA ALA A 174 -6.23 17.69 13.04
C ALA A 174 -7.04 16.98 14.14
N ALA A 175 -7.82 15.95 13.79
CA ALA A 175 -8.70 15.26 14.71
C ALA A 175 -7.93 14.36 15.69
N ALA A 176 -8.45 14.26 16.92
CA ALA A 176 -8.04 13.24 17.87
C ALA A 176 -8.42 11.82 17.38
N PRO A 177 -7.74 10.75 17.83
CA PRO A 177 -6.66 10.74 18.84
C PRO A 177 -5.27 11.07 18.30
N ALA A 178 -5.08 11.12 16.98
CA ALA A 178 -3.77 11.21 16.33
C ALA A 178 -3.72 12.40 15.35
N PRO A 179 -3.66 13.65 15.85
CA PRO A 179 -3.58 14.84 14.98
C PRO A 179 -2.28 14.84 14.17
N GLY A 180 -2.34 15.39 12.97
CA GLY A 180 -1.21 15.43 12.02
C GLY A 180 -1.14 14.21 11.12
N GLY A 181 -1.97 13.19 11.33
CA GLY A 181 -2.06 12.01 10.47
C GLY A 181 -3.02 12.18 9.31
N PHE A 182 -3.29 11.06 8.63
CA PHE A 182 -4.15 10.98 7.46
C PHE A 182 -5.19 9.89 7.65
N GLY A 183 -6.43 10.19 7.27
CA GLY A 183 -7.47 9.18 7.09
C GLY A 183 -7.49 8.69 5.65
N GLN A 184 -8.40 7.77 5.33
CA GLN A 184 -8.55 7.26 3.96
C GLN A 184 -9.10 8.32 2.98
N TYR A 185 -10.05 9.14 3.43
CA TYR A 185 -10.66 10.19 2.62
C TYR A 185 -10.61 11.56 3.31
N ILE A 186 -10.75 12.63 2.53
CA ILE A 186 -10.82 14.00 3.10
C ILE A 186 -11.96 14.09 4.12
N GLY A 187 -11.61 14.54 5.33
CA GLY A 187 -12.54 14.69 6.45
C GLY A 187 -12.59 13.49 7.40
N ASP A 188 -11.98 12.36 7.05
CA ASP A 188 -11.86 11.22 7.96
C ASP A 188 -10.89 11.54 9.12
N PRO A 189 -11.08 10.91 10.30
CA PRO A 189 -10.06 10.91 11.32
C PRO A 189 -8.81 10.17 10.82
N SER A 190 -7.66 10.49 11.41
CA SER A 190 -6.43 9.75 11.10
C SER A 190 -6.55 8.28 11.47
N ASP A 191 -5.88 7.42 10.70
CA ASP A 191 -5.68 6.01 11.00
C ASP A 191 -4.24 5.60 10.62
N PRO A 192 -3.68 4.54 11.23
CA PRO A 192 -2.28 4.17 11.01
C PRO A 192 -2.01 3.61 9.61
N ASN A 193 -3.01 3.02 8.95
CA ASN A 193 -2.85 2.41 7.63
C ASN A 193 -2.65 3.50 6.56
N SER A 194 -3.58 4.46 6.52
CA SER A 194 -3.52 5.59 5.58
C SER A 194 -2.36 6.52 5.94
N THR A 195 -2.12 6.79 7.23
CA THR A 195 -0.96 7.61 7.63
C THR A 195 0.36 6.97 7.20
N ALA A 196 0.51 5.65 7.33
CA ALA A 196 1.72 4.96 6.90
C ALA A 196 1.97 5.07 5.40
N LEU A 197 0.95 4.86 4.57
CA LEU A 197 1.07 4.97 3.12
C LEU A 197 1.44 6.39 2.68
N VAL A 198 0.85 7.41 3.30
CA VAL A 198 1.15 8.80 3.01
C VAL A 198 2.60 9.15 3.39
N ILE A 199 3.08 8.67 4.55
CA ILE A 199 4.50 8.85 4.93
C ILE A 199 5.43 8.25 3.87
N GLN A 200 5.15 7.04 3.39
CA GLN A 200 5.97 6.43 2.34
C GLN A 200 5.95 7.23 1.05
N ALA A 201 4.79 7.75 0.66
CA ALA A 201 4.63 8.55 -0.54
C ALA A 201 5.39 9.88 -0.45
N ILE A 202 5.33 10.59 0.69
CA ILE A 202 6.10 11.81 0.92
C ILE A 202 7.60 11.50 0.87
N ARG A 203 8.05 10.44 1.56
CA ARG A 203 9.46 10.05 1.54
C ARG A 203 9.95 9.64 0.15
N ALA A 204 9.07 9.14 -0.72
CA ALA A 204 9.40 8.83 -2.12
C ALA A 204 9.65 10.09 -2.97
N THR A 205 8.95 11.19 -2.69
CA THR A 205 8.88 12.36 -3.58
C THR A 205 9.73 13.54 -3.12
N ASP A 206 10.06 13.66 -1.83
CA ASP A 206 10.67 14.85 -1.23
C ASP A 206 12.01 14.58 -0.54
N ASP A 207 12.89 13.78 -1.18
CA ASP A 207 14.23 13.43 -0.68
C ASP A 207 14.26 13.02 0.81
N PHE A 208 13.24 12.28 1.24
CA PHE A 208 13.05 11.85 2.62
C PHE A 208 12.93 13.00 3.64
N ASN A 209 12.23 14.11 3.37
CA ASN A 209 11.89 15.08 4.41
C ASN A 209 10.39 15.04 4.81
N LEU A 210 10.10 15.19 6.11
CA LEU A 210 8.75 15.38 6.65
C LEU A 210 8.56 16.78 7.24
N ASP A 211 9.59 17.62 7.22
CA ASP A 211 9.48 19.03 7.62
C ASP A 211 8.39 19.71 6.77
N GLY A 212 7.55 20.54 7.39
CA GLY A 212 6.46 21.23 6.70
C GLY A 212 5.15 20.44 6.63
N TRP A 213 5.12 19.22 7.19
CA TRP A 213 3.90 18.43 7.36
C TRP A 213 3.30 18.57 8.76
N GLU A 214 3.66 19.60 9.52
CA GLU A 214 3.00 19.89 10.80
C GLU A 214 1.57 20.40 10.57
N PHE A 215 0.59 19.75 11.20
CA PHE A 215 -0.81 20.15 11.09
C PHE A 215 -1.59 19.94 12.40
N GLY A 216 -2.23 21.00 12.88
CA GLY A 216 -2.85 21.01 14.19
C GLY A 216 -1.81 20.95 15.31
N ALA A 217 -1.86 19.88 16.11
CA ALA A 217 -0.97 19.68 17.26
C ALA A 217 0.07 18.56 17.06
N GLY A 218 0.21 18.04 15.84
CA GLY A 218 1.13 16.95 15.52
C GLY A 218 1.63 17.00 14.08
N ASP A 219 2.40 15.98 13.73
CA ASP A 219 2.94 15.70 12.40
C ASP A 219 2.65 14.22 12.05
N PRO A 220 2.95 13.76 10.83
CA PRO A 220 2.66 12.38 10.42
C PRO A 220 3.32 11.32 11.31
N GLU A 221 4.55 11.57 11.77
CA GLU A 221 5.30 10.62 12.60
C GLU A 221 4.72 10.55 14.03
N ALA A 222 4.40 11.70 14.62
CA ALA A 222 3.73 11.79 15.90
C ALA A 222 2.36 11.10 15.86
N SER A 223 1.61 11.27 14.76
CA SER A 223 0.35 10.55 14.54
C SER A 223 0.55 9.04 14.51
N MET A 224 1.52 8.53 13.74
CA MET A 224 1.83 7.09 13.69
C MET A 224 2.18 6.54 15.08
N ASN A 225 3.02 7.25 15.83
CA ASN A 225 3.43 6.85 17.17
C ASN A 225 2.26 6.81 18.17
N ALA A 226 1.22 7.62 17.98
CA ALA A 226 0.03 7.61 18.83
C ALA A 226 -0.77 6.30 18.73
N TRP A 227 -0.61 5.53 17.65
CA TRP A 227 -1.29 4.24 17.45
C TRP A 227 -0.54 3.06 18.06
N VAL A 228 0.74 3.24 18.44
CA VAL A 228 1.60 2.15 18.94
C VAL A 228 1.23 1.80 20.38
N ILE A 229 0.99 0.52 20.64
CA ILE A 229 0.83 -0.02 22.00
C ILE A 229 2.20 0.02 22.68
N THR A 230 2.31 0.78 23.78
CA THR A 230 3.61 1.04 24.43
C THR A 230 3.93 0.09 25.59
N SER A 231 2.98 -0.74 26.03
CA SER A 231 3.18 -1.64 27.17
C SER A 231 2.24 -2.86 27.14
N GLY A 232 2.56 -3.88 27.93
CA GLY A 232 1.78 -5.13 28.01
C GLY A 232 2.20 -6.18 26.98
N PRO A 233 1.43 -7.27 26.86
CA PRO A 233 1.75 -8.39 25.97
C PRO A 233 1.75 -8.02 24.48
N ASP A 234 1.00 -6.97 24.12
CA ASP A 234 0.86 -6.50 22.74
C ASP A 234 1.76 -5.28 22.41
N ALA A 235 2.75 -4.98 23.27
CA ALA A 235 3.64 -3.85 23.06
C ALA A 235 4.36 -3.94 21.71
N GLY A 236 4.36 -2.84 20.96
CA GLY A 236 4.91 -2.74 19.61
C GLY A 236 3.92 -3.01 18.48
N ALA A 237 2.75 -3.59 18.77
CA ALA A 237 1.65 -3.63 17.81
C ALA A 237 0.99 -2.25 17.67
N LEU A 238 0.25 -2.05 16.58
CA LEU A 238 -0.56 -0.86 16.37
C LEU A 238 -2.03 -1.16 16.66
N THR A 239 -2.67 -0.20 17.31
CA THR A 239 -4.13 -0.10 17.40
C THR A 239 -4.68 0.59 16.16
N SER A 240 -5.98 0.48 15.93
CA SER A 240 -6.72 1.23 14.90
C SER A 240 -7.97 1.89 15.50
N PRO A 241 -8.63 2.84 14.80
CA PRO A 241 -9.93 3.38 15.21
C PRO A 241 -11.00 2.31 15.47
N TYR A 242 -10.84 1.12 14.87
CA TYR A 242 -11.80 0.01 14.92
C TYR A 242 -11.44 -1.06 15.95
N SER A 243 -10.25 -0.97 16.55
CA SER A 243 -9.70 -1.98 17.47
C SER A 243 -10.11 -1.80 18.94
N ALA A 244 -10.75 -0.67 19.28
CA ALA A 244 -11.03 -0.27 20.66
C ALA A 244 -9.79 -0.30 21.59
N GLY A 245 -8.59 -0.05 21.02
CA GLY A 245 -7.32 -0.05 21.74
C GLY A 245 -6.62 -1.41 21.81
N ALA A 246 -7.17 -2.45 21.19
CA ALA A 246 -6.51 -3.75 21.05
C ALA A 246 -5.51 -3.74 19.88
N ALA A 247 -4.58 -4.71 19.87
CA ALA A 247 -3.70 -4.91 18.72
C ALA A 247 -4.51 -5.24 17.47
N ASP A 248 -4.22 -4.53 16.38
CA ASP A 248 -4.82 -4.73 15.07
C ASP A 248 -3.73 -5.24 14.11
N LEU A 249 -3.91 -6.48 13.64
CA LEU A 249 -2.92 -7.14 12.77
C LEU A 249 -2.71 -6.38 11.46
N TYR A 250 -3.78 -5.85 10.87
CA TYR A 250 -3.72 -5.15 9.59
C TYR A 250 -3.07 -3.77 9.74
N ALA A 251 -3.45 -3.04 10.79
CA ALA A 251 -2.80 -1.79 11.17
C ALA A 251 -1.32 -1.98 11.51
N THR A 252 -0.97 -3.07 12.20
CA THR A 252 0.42 -3.37 12.53
C THR A 252 1.22 -3.68 11.28
N TYR A 253 0.68 -4.52 10.39
CA TYR A 253 1.36 -4.91 9.16
C TYR A 253 1.61 -3.73 8.21
N GLN A 254 0.59 -2.92 7.94
CA GLN A 254 0.75 -1.76 7.04
C GLN A 254 1.40 -0.56 7.74
N GLY A 255 1.15 -0.38 9.03
CA GLY A 255 1.75 0.68 9.83
C GLY A 255 3.27 0.59 9.86
N LEU A 256 3.82 -0.64 9.86
CA LEU A 256 5.25 -0.87 9.75
C LEU A 256 5.85 -0.22 8.49
N TRP A 257 5.12 -0.17 7.38
CA TRP A 257 5.60 0.45 6.15
C TRP A 257 5.93 1.93 6.36
N GLY A 258 5.04 2.68 7.02
CA GLY A 258 5.25 4.08 7.37
C GLY A 258 6.30 4.28 8.46
N LEU A 259 6.32 3.40 9.47
CA LEU A 259 7.31 3.46 10.56
C LEU A 259 8.75 3.21 10.08
N THR A 260 8.95 2.50 8.96
CA THR A 260 10.28 2.38 8.35
C THR A 260 10.76 3.69 7.70
N GLN A 261 9.83 4.60 7.42
CA GLN A 261 10.07 5.88 6.73
C GLN A 261 10.79 5.71 5.37
N ARG A 262 10.51 4.62 4.66
CA ARG A 262 11.06 4.32 3.35
C ARG A 262 9.96 4.15 2.32
N PRO A 263 10.21 4.54 1.05
CA PRO A 263 9.28 4.27 -0.04
C PRO A 263 9.26 2.78 -0.38
N LEU A 264 8.22 2.35 -1.09
CA LEU A 264 8.23 1.05 -1.74
C LEU A 264 9.27 1.03 -2.89
N PRO A 265 9.98 -0.08 -3.05
CA PRO A 265 9.90 -1.30 -2.27
C PRO A 265 10.71 -1.12 -0.93
N THR A 266 10.04 -1.28 0.24
CA THR A 266 10.62 -1.12 1.58
C THR A 266 11.18 -2.42 2.18
N VAL A 267 12.32 -2.31 2.87
CA VAL A 267 12.98 -3.40 3.60
C VAL A 267 12.64 -3.37 5.11
N LEU A 268 12.12 -4.48 5.65
CA LEU A 268 12.18 -4.82 7.08
C LEU A 268 13.17 -5.96 7.29
N VAL A 269 14.47 -5.70 7.14
CA VAL A 269 15.49 -6.64 7.63
C VAL A 269 15.90 -6.16 9.01
N GLY A 270 15.09 -6.51 10.01
CA GLY A 270 15.55 -6.55 11.39
C GLY A 270 16.05 -7.98 11.68
N PRO A 271 17.06 -8.17 12.54
CA PRO A 271 17.26 -9.49 13.13
C PRO A 271 15.94 -9.91 13.79
N VAL A 272 15.49 -11.13 13.54
CA VAL A 272 14.49 -11.77 14.40
C VAL A 272 15.02 -11.60 15.83
N PRO A 273 14.29 -10.94 16.76
CA PRO A 273 14.73 -10.87 18.14
C PRO A 273 15.02 -12.30 18.58
N GLU A 274 16.21 -12.56 19.11
CA GLU A 274 16.45 -13.86 19.72
C GLU A 274 15.33 -14.11 20.73
N PRO A 275 14.81 -15.35 20.83
CA PRO A 275 13.86 -15.70 21.86
C PRO A 275 14.42 -15.19 23.19
N ILE A 276 13.62 -14.42 23.92
CA ILE A 276 13.99 -14.01 25.26
C ILE A 276 14.16 -15.32 26.04
N ASP A 277 15.41 -15.67 26.37
CA ASP A 277 15.73 -16.79 27.26
C ASP A 277 15.08 -16.49 28.62
N GLY A 278 13.87 -17.00 28.79
CA GLY A 278 13.04 -16.73 29.96
C GLY A 278 11.76 -17.56 29.92
N ASP A 279 11.86 -18.74 30.54
CA ASP A 279 10.80 -19.73 30.77
C ASP A 279 10.14 -20.32 29.52
N SER A 280 10.69 -21.47 29.10
CA SER A 280 9.88 -22.46 28.40
C SER A 280 8.63 -22.77 29.24
N PRO A 281 7.40 -22.53 28.74
CA PRO A 281 6.25 -23.19 29.32
C PRO A 281 6.49 -24.68 29.12
N GLN A 282 6.55 -25.44 30.22
CA GLN A 282 6.58 -26.88 30.19
C GLN A 282 5.42 -27.36 29.31
N VAL A 283 5.73 -27.83 28.12
CA VAL A 283 4.75 -28.48 27.25
C VAL A 283 4.33 -29.75 27.98
N GLY A 284 3.12 -29.71 28.55
CA GLY A 284 2.49 -30.87 29.16
C GLY A 284 2.41 -32.02 28.16
N ASP A 285 2.67 -33.21 28.67
CA ASP A 285 2.62 -34.50 27.98
C ASP A 285 1.39 -34.60 27.03
N PRO A 286 1.59 -34.91 25.73
CA PRO A 286 0.52 -35.00 24.72
C PRO A 286 -0.46 -36.18 24.91
N SER A 287 -0.37 -36.94 26.01
CA SER A 287 -1.20 -38.13 26.24
C SER A 287 -2.52 -37.92 27.00
N THR A 288 -2.86 -36.68 27.39
CA THR A 288 -4.17 -36.39 28.00
C THR A 288 -5.13 -35.70 27.03
N PRO A 289 -6.26 -36.32 26.63
CA PRO A 289 -7.28 -35.65 25.85
C PRO A 289 -8.10 -34.72 26.78
N VAL A 290 -7.99 -33.41 26.56
CA VAL A 290 -8.88 -32.42 27.19
C VAL A 290 -9.82 -31.88 26.13
N ALA A 291 -11.11 -32.19 26.29
CA ALA A 291 -12.21 -31.71 25.44
C ALA A 291 -12.43 -30.20 25.60
N PRO A 292 -12.96 -29.50 24.58
CA PRO A 292 -13.25 -28.07 24.69
C PRO A 292 -14.54 -27.84 25.49
N SER A 293 -14.48 -26.99 26.51
CA SER A 293 -15.66 -26.38 27.12
C SER A 293 -15.67 -24.89 26.80
N PHE A 294 -16.60 -24.48 25.94
CA PHE A 294 -17.02 -23.09 25.79
C PHE A 294 -18.07 -22.76 26.85
N THR A 295 -17.79 -21.81 27.73
CA THR A 295 -18.80 -20.98 28.41
C THR A 295 -18.14 -19.74 29.02
N GLY A 296 -18.74 -18.57 28.76
CA GLY A 296 -18.42 -17.29 29.40
C GLY A 296 -18.49 -16.12 28.44
#